data_AF-A0A8J2Z3Q4-F1
#
_entry.id   AF-A0A8J2Z3Q4-F1
#
_cell.length_a   1.000
_cell.length_b   1.000
_cell.length_c   1.000
_cell.angle_alpha   90.00
_cell.angle_beta   90.00
_cell.angle_gamma   90.00
#
_symmetry.space_group_name_H-M   'P 1'
#
loop_
_entity.id
_entity.type
_entity.pdbx_description
1 polymer ?
#
loop_
_entity_poly.entity_id
_entity_poly.type
_entity_poly.pdbx_seq_one_letter_code
_entity_poly.pdbx_strand_id
1 'polypeptide(L)'
;MKEDKNYMSKSSTQRMKAKRERDYQLLLDSVGSEQKLSDTGLIEVIARCYRQAKQSGNTAMVKIAVKELVRRIDSVDEKGRAP
;
A
#
# COMPACT_ATOMS: atom_id res chain seq x y z
N MET A 1 -12.37 -45.24 0.20
CA MET A 1 -12.44 -44.15 1.19
C MET A 1 -12.03 -42.87 0.48
N LYS A 2 -12.97 -41.94 0.26
CA LYS A 2 -12.68 -40.63 -0.35
C LYS A 2 -12.64 -39.60 0.77
N GLU A 3 -11.43 -39.17 1.13
CA GLU A 3 -11.20 -38.01 1.97
C GLU A 3 -11.28 -36.76 1.09
N ASP A 4 -12.45 -36.11 1.04
CA ASP A 4 -12.59 -34.83 0.37
C ASP A 4 -12.70 -33.70 1.38
N LYS A 5 -11.50 -33.30 1.83
CA LYS A 5 -11.02 -31.92 1.96
C LYS A 5 -11.98 -30.94 2.64
N ASN A 6 -11.86 -30.93 3.96
CA ASN A 6 -12.24 -29.83 4.84
C ASN A 6 -11.80 -28.48 4.23
N TYR A 7 -12.76 -27.75 3.68
CA TYR A 7 -12.59 -26.42 3.11
C TYR A 7 -12.31 -25.47 4.28
N MET A 8 -11.07 -25.46 4.79
CA MET A 8 -10.62 -24.47 5.75
C MET A 8 -10.69 -23.12 5.06
N SER A 9 -11.84 -22.45 5.21
CA SER A 9 -12.03 -21.08 4.76
C SER A 9 -10.89 -20.27 5.40
N LYS A 10 -10.01 -19.70 4.56
CA LYS A 10 -8.84 -18.94 5.03
C LYS A 10 -9.30 -17.97 6.12
N SER A 11 -8.69 -18.04 7.30
CA SER A 11 -9.07 -17.17 8.42
C SER A 11 -8.95 -15.70 7.99
N SER A 12 -9.75 -14.80 8.58
CA SER A 12 -9.71 -13.37 8.24
C SER A 12 -8.28 -12.81 8.25
N THR A 13 -7.46 -13.27 9.19
CA THR A 13 -6.04 -12.93 9.32
C THR A 13 -5.20 -13.42 8.14
N GLN A 14 -5.45 -14.63 7.64
CA GLN A 14 -4.77 -15.15 6.45
C GLN A 14 -5.19 -14.41 5.18
N ARG A 15 -6.46 -14.00 5.08
CA ARG A 15 -6.94 -13.15 3.96
C ARG A 15 -6.31 -11.76 3.99
N MET A 16 -6.19 -11.15 5.18
CA MET A 16 -5.52 -9.87 5.34
C MET A 16 -4.02 -9.95 5.06
N LYS A 17 -3.35 -11.04 5.46
CA LYS A 17 -1.94 -11.27 5.14
C LYS A 17 -1.74 -11.43 3.63
N ALA A 18 -2.56 -12.26 2.97
CA ALA A 18 -2.50 -12.44 1.52
C ALA A 18 -2.85 -11.16 0.74
N LYS A 19 -3.77 -10.33 1.26
CA LYS A 19 -4.05 -9.01 0.68
C LYS A 19 -2.82 -8.10 0.78
N ARG A 20 -2.20 -8.01 1.96
CA ARG A 20 -0.96 -7.24 2.17
C ARG A 20 0.18 -7.72 1.26
N GLU A 21 0.35 -9.03 1.11
CA GLU A 21 1.37 -9.62 0.24
C GLU A 21 1.10 -9.29 -1.25
N ARG A 22 -0.15 -9.35 -1.70
CA ARG A 22 -0.52 -8.94 -3.08
C ARG A 22 -0.35 -7.45 -3.30
N ASP A 23 -0.80 -6.63 -2.36
CA ASP A 23 -0.62 -5.18 -2.41
C ASP A 23 0.89 -4.86 -2.46
N TYR A 24 1.71 -5.60 -1.70
CA TYR A 24 3.17 -5.50 -1.71
C TYR A 24 3.82 -5.93 -3.04
N GLN A 25 3.30 -6.98 -3.70
CA GLN A 25 3.81 -7.40 -5.00
C GLN A 25 3.46 -6.38 -6.10
N LEU A 26 2.24 -5.85 -6.09
CA LEU A 26 1.82 -4.78 -7.00
C LEU A 26 2.67 -3.50 -6.84
N LEU A 27 3.18 -3.25 -5.63
CA LEU A 27 4.07 -2.14 -5.30
C LEU A 27 5.49 -2.29 -5.84
N LEU A 28 5.99 -3.52 -5.96
CA LEU A 28 7.30 -3.79 -6.55
C LEU A 28 7.24 -3.79 -8.08
N ASP A 29 6.13 -4.25 -8.65
CA ASP A 29 5.95 -4.36 -10.10
C ASP A 29 5.54 -3.03 -10.76
N SER A 30 4.98 -2.08 -10.01
CA SER A 30 4.45 -0.83 -10.56
C SER A 30 5.37 0.37 -10.32
N VAL A 31 6.27 0.61 -11.27
CA VAL A 31 6.55 2.00 -11.68
C VAL A 31 5.22 2.59 -12.16
N GLY A 32 4.61 3.51 -11.39
CA GLY A 32 3.49 4.34 -11.87
C GLY A 32 2.06 4.02 -11.39
N SER A 33 1.84 3.43 -10.21
CA SER A 33 0.46 3.24 -9.69
C SER A 33 0.24 3.65 -8.23
N GLU A 34 0.91 4.72 -7.77
CA GLU A 34 0.72 5.25 -6.42
C GLU A 34 -0.73 5.69 -6.14
N GLN A 35 -1.49 6.07 -7.17
CA GLN A 35 -2.90 6.45 -7.05
C GLN A 35 -3.84 5.28 -6.72
N LYS A 36 -3.46 4.03 -7.00
CA LYS A 36 -4.32 2.85 -6.77
C LYS A 36 -4.17 2.27 -5.36
N LEU A 37 -3.26 2.82 -4.56
CA LEU A 37 -2.98 2.33 -3.21
C LEU A 37 -4.03 2.80 -2.23
N SER A 38 -4.43 1.92 -1.30
CA SER A 38 -5.12 2.34 -0.07
C SER A 38 -4.20 3.25 0.77
N ASP A 39 -4.77 4.09 1.65
CA ASP A 39 -3.97 5.00 2.50
C ASP A 39 -2.94 4.27 3.37
N THR A 40 -3.33 3.15 3.97
CA THR A 40 -2.41 2.29 4.73
C THR A 40 -1.26 1.77 3.86
N GLY A 41 -1.59 1.31 2.64
CA GLY A 41 -0.59 0.85 1.68
C GLY A 41 0.37 1.96 1.25
N LEU A 42 -0.13 3.18 1.02
CA LEU A 42 0.69 4.33 0.66
C LEU A 42 1.69 4.68 1.79
N ILE A 43 1.25 4.67 3.05
CA ILE A 43 2.13 4.91 4.21
C ILE A 43 3.23 3.83 4.32
N GLU A 44 2.87 2.56 4.13
CA GLU A 44 3.83 1.46 4.14
C GLU A 44 4.89 1.60 3.03
N VAL A 45 4.49 2.07 1.84
CA VAL A 45 5.39 2.36 0.72
C VAL A 45 6.36 3.46 1.06
N ILE A 46 5.86 4.59 1.57
CA ILE A 46 6.70 5.72 1.97
C ILE A 46 7.78 5.25 2.95
N ALA A 47 7.41 4.46 3.96
CA ALA A 47 8.35 3.92 4.94
C ALA A 47 9.41 2.98 4.31
N ARG A 48 9.06 2.19 3.30
CA ARG A 48 10.01 1.33 2.58
C ARG A 48 10.92 2.13 1.66
N CYS A 49 10.36 3.00 0.82
CA CYS A 49 11.13 3.86 -0.07
C CYS A 49 12.12 4.70 0.73
N TYR A 50 11.73 5.23 1.90
CA TYR A 50 12.63 6.02 2.73
C TYR A 50 13.80 5.17 3.27
N ARG A 51 13.53 3.95 3.75
CA ARG A 51 14.59 3.04 4.22
C ARG A 51 15.56 2.66 3.09
N GLN A 52 15.05 2.40 1.89
CA GLN A 52 15.89 2.14 0.72
C GLN A 52 16.69 3.37 0.31
N ALA A 53 16.07 4.56 0.30
CA ALA A 53 16.74 5.81 -0.03
C ALA A 53 17.88 6.15 0.93
N LYS A 54 17.76 5.80 2.22
CA LYS A 54 18.87 5.94 3.18
C LYS A 54 20.09 5.11 2.82
N GLN A 55 19.90 3.98 2.14
CA GLN A 55 20.97 3.07 1.75
C GLN A 55 21.53 3.41 0.37
N SER A 56 20.65 3.77 -0.58
CA SER A 56 21.02 3.99 -1.98
C SER A 56 21.28 5.46 -2.33
N GLY A 57 20.87 6.40 -1.48
CA GLY A 57 20.86 7.85 -1.77
C GLY A 57 19.76 8.28 -2.75
N ASN A 58 19.02 7.35 -3.37
CA ASN A 58 17.98 7.68 -4.34
C ASN A 58 16.64 7.98 -3.64
N THR A 59 16.28 9.26 -3.61
CA THR A 59 15.06 9.75 -2.93
C THR A 59 13.86 9.94 -3.86
N ALA A 60 13.99 9.67 -5.17
CA ALA A 60 12.95 9.99 -6.15
C ALA A 60 11.60 9.37 -5.80
N MET A 61 11.57 8.06 -5.54
CA MET A 61 10.34 7.33 -5.19
C MET A 61 9.72 7.81 -3.87
N VAL A 62 10.55 8.21 -2.89
CA VAL A 62 10.06 8.76 -1.62
C VAL A 62 9.28 10.05 -1.87
N LYS A 63 9.84 10.94 -2.69
CA LYS A 63 9.23 12.23 -3.01
C LYS A 63 7.92 12.06 -3.76
N ILE A 64 7.84 11.11 -4.69
CA ILE A 64 6.60 10.85 -5.45
C ILE A 64 5.52 10.29 -4.51
N ALA A 65 5.82 9.28 -3.70
CA ALA A 65 4.86 8.70 -2.76
C ALA A 65 4.38 9.72 -1.70
N VAL A 66 5.27 10.57 -1.18
CA VAL A 66 4.90 11.65 -0.24
C VAL A 66 4.01 12.70 -0.92
N LYS A 67 4.29 13.05 -2.18
CA LYS A 67 3.45 14.00 -2.93
C LYS A 67 2.01 13.50 -3.08
N GLU A 68 1.83 12.19 -3.31
CA GLU A 68 0.49 11.60 -3.35
C GLU A 68 -0.20 11.63 -1.99
N LEU A 69 0.54 11.42 -0.88
CA LEU A 69 -0.04 11.53 0.46
C LEU A 69 -0.51 12.96 0.75
N VAL A 70 0.29 13.97 0.41
CA VAL A 70 -0.10 15.39 0.54
C VAL A 70 -1.37 15.68 -0.25
N ARG A 71 -1.44 15.25 -1.52
CA ARG A 71 -2.64 15.42 -2.35
C ARG A 71 -3.90 14.83 -1.71
N ARG A 72 -3.79 13.69 -1.01
CA ARG A 72 -4.93 13.08 -0.31
C ARG A 72 -5.32 13.84 0.96
N ILE A 73 -4.36 14.40 1.69
CA ILE A 73 -4.60 15.27 2.84
C ILE A 73 -5.35 16.53 2.39
N ASP A 74 -4.88 17.19 1.33
CA ASP A 74 -5.54 18.38 0.79
C ASP A 74 -7.00 18.09 0.41
N SER A 75 -7.28 16.91 -0.17
CA SER A 75 -8.65 16.48 -0.50
C SER A 75 -9.53 16.26 0.74
N VAL A 76 -8.96 15.87 1.88
CA VAL A 76 -9.69 15.77 3.16
C VAL A 76 -10.01 17.16 3.69
N ASP A 77 -9.04 18.09 3.65
CA ASP A 77 -9.22 19.46 4.10
C ASP A 77 -10.27 20.20 3.27
N GLU A 78 -10.31 19.99 1.96
CA GLU A 78 -11.34 20.54 1.07
C GLU A 78 -12.74 20.02 1.43
N LYS A 79 -12.87 18.72 1.74
CA LYS A 79 -14.16 18.14 2.18
C LYS A 79 -14.60 18.67 3.53
N GLY A 80 -13.66 18.95 4.44
CA GLY A 80 -13.94 19.51 5.77
C GLY A 80 -14.33 20.99 5.76
N ARG A 81 -14.13 21.70 4.63
CA ARG A 81 -14.51 23.11 4.44
C ARG A 81 -15.85 23.30 3.72
N ALA A 82 -16.56 22.23 3.36
CA ALA A 82 -17.90 22.35 2.81
C ALA A 82 -18.83 23.00 3.88
N PRO A 83 -19.63 24.03 3.52
CA PRO A 83 -20.47 24.76 4.46
C PRO A 83 -21.57 23.91 5.11
#